data_AF-A0A838RQS4-F1
#
_entry.id   AF-A0A838RQS4-F1
#
_cell.length_a   1.000
_cell.length_b   1.000
_cell.length_c   1.000
_cell.angle_alpha   90.00
_cell.angle_beta   90.00
_cell.angle_gamma   90.00
#
_symmetry.space_group_name_H-M   'P 1'
#
loop_
_entity.id
_entity.type
_entity.pdbx_description
1 polymer ?
#
loop_
_entity_poly.entity_id
_entity_poly.type
_entity_poly.pdbx_seq_one_letter_code
_entity_poly.pdbx_strand_id
1 'polypeptide(L)'
;MASKLQQKLKKLFDSKPPPDALSAELHVLASEHGFAECASFWMPTLYQTSPALFQTFMESILHTALWPPAIIASLLQRAEADGQEKVFELLYRSQWHTAEEWNEELLGLVRAPLTDEALLQALQRRMVTHHAFSEATAMALYRRAPLFQKLVRDNVPHWWHGDRSGFLALRKAVRQAGDEAWYWELFRAFASREEWAEEINQLLAIQVPPEQIVAELEKRHPSYDRFKQPELVRELIQRYGTSLLPYVQAHLRWLAGGQEERFLQVIHDLGDETLYWQMFFTVGTSDMWNKVLRVLLKELLERDAFFNLIEQRFPRQDRVVQRWQRWQLNRDVALALYQRDPHRAAPLLKPYLHGADPALFRAAEEQQDEEFLDFLTLHFMGHLSSLLYRAYPFSHWSQQADLKARREIEEVGQIVTARLDRLYTESPEGYVRHAGYILGQVGAYGIWNPKGNREHNPIFIYLMTQHPEAWQHSPAAIQELMESPNIYIQRLALDILGQGSAASAQRVAENLTVFRTLLLNKTRRNSKKKALHCLEEAVRQCPDLGEVILPLLEEAMDFRSKRAIPEHIMVSFVRLRRQLRATS
;
A
#
# COMPACT_ATOMS: atom_id res chain seq x y z
N MET A 1 1.94 -20.92 47.81
CA MET A 1 1.68 -21.93 46.77
C MET A 1 2.96 -22.43 46.10
N ALA A 2 3.99 -21.59 45.93
CA ALA A 2 5.31 -21.96 45.41
C ALA A 2 5.90 -23.27 46.00
N SER A 3 5.73 -23.52 47.31
CA SER A 3 6.20 -24.75 47.97
C SER A 3 5.61 -26.05 47.38
N LYS A 4 4.33 -26.06 46.94
CA LYS A 4 3.71 -27.26 46.34
C LYS A 4 4.22 -27.52 44.92
N LEU A 5 4.39 -26.47 44.12
CA LEU A 5 4.91 -26.58 42.76
C LEU A 5 6.40 -26.98 42.77
N GLN A 6 7.18 -26.42 43.68
CA GLN A 6 8.58 -26.81 43.89
C GLN A 6 8.70 -28.29 44.29
N GLN A 7 7.80 -28.81 45.14
CA GLN A 7 7.77 -30.24 45.49
C GLN A 7 7.43 -31.13 44.28
N LYS A 8 6.49 -30.71 43.42
CA LYS A 8 6.17 -31.42 42.17
C LYS A 8 7.39 -31.47 41.24
N LEU A 9 8.05 -30.32 41.04
CA LEU A 9 9.27 -30.23 40.23
C LEU A 9 10.38 -31.11 40.80
N LYS A 10 10.60 -31.07 42.12
CA LYS A 10 11.60 -31.92 42.77
C LYS A 10 11.32 -33.39 42.56
N LYS A 11 10.07 -33.83 42.76
CA LYS A 11 9.65 -35.21 42.52
C LYS A 11 9.87 -35.63 41.06
N LEU A 12 9.57 -34.73 40.10
CA LEU A 12 9.76 -34.98 38.68
C LEU A 12 11.26 -35.22 38.36
N PHE A 13 12.15 -34.32 38.79
CA PHE A 13 13.59 -34.47 38.55
C PHE A 13 14.21 -35.66 39.30
N ASP A 14 13.80 -35.91 40.55
CA ASP A 14 14.30 -37.05 41.36
C ASP A 14 13.92 -38.42 40.73
N SER A 15 12.79 -38.48 40.02
CA SER A 15 12.34 -39.71 39.34
C SER A 15 13.10 -40.03 38.05
N LYS A 16 13.93 -39.10 37.55
CA LYS A 16 14.75 -39.23 36.32
C LYS A 16 13.98 -39.82 35.12
N PRO A 17 12.83 -39.24 34.72
CA PRO A 17 12.05 -39.77 33.63
C PRO A 17 12.80 -39.65 32.29
N PRO A 18 12.45 -40.46 31.27
CA PRO A 18 12.97 -40.29 29.92
C PRO A 18 12.76 -38.86 29.40
N PRO A 19 13.62 -38.35 28.49
CA PRO A 19 13.57 -36.95 28.02
C PRO A 19 12.20 -36.49 27.52
N ASP A 20 11.48 -37.32 26.76
CA ASP A 20 10.16 -36.99 26.22
C ASP A 20 9.11 -36.85 27.32
N ALA A 21 9.15 -37.73 28.32
CA ALA A 21 8.27 -37.69 29.47
C ALA A 21 8.58 -36.48 30.38
N LEU A 22 9.87 -36.18 30.57
CA LEU A 22 10.30 -34.99 31.29
C LEU A 22 9.80 -33.71 30.60
N SER A 23 9.93 -33.64 29.28
CA SER A 23 9.45 -32.50 28.47
C SER A 23 7.94 -32.30 28.60
N ALA A 24 7.15 -33.36 28.44
CA ALA A 24 5.69 -33.29 28.49
C ALA A 24 5.20 -32.81 29.87
N GLU A 25 5.72 -33.40 30.94
CA GLU A 25 5.37 -33.02 32.32
C GLU A 25 5.80 -31.58 32.65
N LEU A 26 6.96 -31.14 32.16
CA LEU A 26 7.41 -29.76 32.34
C LEU A 26 6.49 -28.75 31.63
N HIS A 27 5.98 -29.06 30.43
CA HIS A 27 5.02 -28.18 29.74
C HIS A 27 3.67 -28.09 30.47
N VAL A 28 3.22 -29.17 31.10
CA VAL A 28 2.03 -29.17 31.96
C VAL A 28 2.27 -28.26 33.18
N LEU A 29 3.41 -28.42 33.85
CA LEU A 29 3.76 -27.61 35.02
C LEU A 29 4.01 -26.14 34.67
N ALA A 30 4.50 -25.84 33.47
CA ALA A 30 4.71 -24.47 32.99
C ALA A 30 3.41 -23.66 32.90
N SER A 31 2.26 -24.34 32.79
CA SER A 31 0.93 -23.71 32.79
C SER A 31 0.42 -23.39 34.20
N GLU A 32 1.07 -23.87 35.26
CA GLU A 32 0.69 -23.58 36.65
C GLU A 32 1.19 -22.20 37.11
N HIS A 33 0.34 -21.46 37.83
CA HIS A 33 0.72 -20.17 38.41
C HIS A 33 1.89 -20.31 39.41
N GLY A 34 2.90 -19.44 39.29
CA GLY A 34 4.11 -19.48 40.12
C GLY A 34 5.25 -20.36 39.57
N PHE A 35 5.12 -20.94 38.38
CA PHE A 35 6.21 -21.73 37.77
C PHE A 35 7.51 -20.93 37.58
N ALA A 36 7.41 -19.66 37.17
CA ALA A 36 8.55 -18.77 37.04
C ALA A 36 9.26 -18.48 38.37
N GLU A 37 8.54 -18.46 39.48
CA GLU A 37 9.12 -18.25 40.82
C GLU A 37 10.03 -19.41 41.25
N CYS A 38 9.81 -20.60 40.69
CA CYS A 38 10.61 -21.79 40.94
C CYS A 38 11.85 -21.91 40.03
N ALA A 39 12.13 -20.91 39.18
CA ALA A 39 13.23 -20.93 38.19
C ALA A 39 14.60 -21.22 38.80
N SER A 40 14.85 -20.76 40.04
CA SER A 40 16.12 -20.99 40.76
C SER A 40 16.42 -22.47 41.00
N PHE A 41 15.38 -23.30 41.04
CA PHE A 41 15.50 -24.75 41.21
C PHE A 41 15.55 -25.47 39.86
N TRP A 42 14.55 -25.25 39.00
CA TRP A 42 14.39 -26.10 37.82
C TRP A 42 15.31 -25.72 36.67
N MET A 43 15.66 -24.43 36.46
CA MET A 43 16.49 -24.04 35.32
C MET A 43 17.90 -24.66 35.40
N PRO A 44 18.65 -24.54 36.52
CA PRO A 44 19.97 -25.16 36.62
C PRO A 44 19.91 -26.68 36.58
N THR A 45 18.89 -27.28 37.18
CA THR A 45 18.71 -28.73 37.22
C THR A 45 18.41 -29.29 35.83
N LEU A 46 17.55 -28.63 35.06
CA LEU A 46 17.21 -29.03 33.69
C LEU A 46 18.40 -28.88 32.75
N TYR A 47 19.12 -27.75 32.83
CA TYR A 47 20.35 -27.53 32.07
C TYR A 47 21.40 -28.62 32.35
N GLN A 48 21.63 -28.96 33.63
CA GLN A 48 22.54 -30.03 34.03
C GLN A 48 22.13 -31.41 33.54
N THR A 49 20.83 -31.67 33.46
CA THR A 49 20.30 -32.97 33.04
C THR A 49 20.43 -33.15 31.53
N SER A 50 20.06 -32.14 30.75
CA SER A 50 20.17 -32.15 29.29
C SER A 50 20.10 -30.73 28.72
N PRO A 51 21.22 -30.17 28.20
CA PRO A 51 21.22 -28.87 27.55
C PRO A 51 20.29 -28.79 26.33
N ALA A 52 20.14 -29.88 25.57
CA ALA A 52 19.26 -29.93 24.41
C ALA A 52 17.77 -29.87 24.80
N LEU A 53 17.39 -30.57 25.87
CA LEU A 53 16.05 -30.50 26.42
C LEU A 53 15.77 -29.12 27.01
N PHE A 54 16.75 -28.56 27.74
CA PHE A 54 16.67 -27.20 28.27
C PHE A 54 16.42 -26.18 27.15
N GLN A 55 17.18 -26.24 26.06
CA GLN A 55 17.01 -25.35 24.90
C GLN A 55 15.57 -25.44 24.35
N THR A 56 15.11 -26.65 24.03
CA THR A 56 13.78 -26.88 23.42
C THR A 56 12.66 -26.40 24.34
N PHE A 57 12.79 -26.64 25.64
CA PHE A 57 11.82 -26.20 26.64
C PHE A 57 11.83 -24.67 26.79
N MET A 58 12.99 -24.04 26.85
CA MET A 58 13.10 -22.60 26.99
C MET A 58 12.54 -21.86 25.76
N GLU A 59 12.74 -22.38 24.54
CA GLU A 59 12.15 -21.81 23.32
C GLU A 59 10.61 -21.76 23.37
N SER A 60 9.95 -22.72 24.03
CA SER A 60 8.49 -22.76 24.11
C SER A 60 7.90 -21.81 25.17
N ILE A 61 8.68 -21.43 26.19
CA ILE A 61 8.20 -20.64 27.33
C ILE A 61 8.84 -19.26 27.47
N LEU A 62 9.84 -18.91 26.64
CA LEU A 62 10.60 -17.66 26.81
C LEU A 62 9.72 -16.39 26.76
N HIS A 63 8.60 -16.44 26.05
CA HIS A 63 7.70 -15.31 25.86
C HIS A 63 6.74 -15.04 27.03
N THR A 64 6.68 -15.91 28.04
CA THR A 64 5.60 -15.90 29.05
C THR A 64 5.98 -15.35 30.42
N ALA A 65 7.28 -15.14 30.72
CA ALA A 65 7.72 -14.70 32.05
C ALA A 65 9.02 -13.88 32.05
N LEU A 66 9.16 -13.02 33.06
CA LEU A 66 10.43 -12.37 33.43
C LEU A 66 11.23 -13.33 34.33
N TRP A 67 12.43 -13.71 33.89
CA TRP A 67 13.29 -14.65 34.62
C TRP A 67 14.25 -13.92 35.58
N PRO A 68 14.58 -14.49 36.75
CA PRO A 68 15.49 -13.82 37.69
C PRO A 68 16.90 -13.62 37.09
N PRO A 69 17.43 -12.38 37.01
CA PRO A 69 18.67 -12.08 36.30
C PRO A 69 19.90 -12.85 36.81
N ALA A 70 19.99 -13.11 38.12
CA ALA A 70 21.12 -13.84 38.71
C ALA A 70 21.22 -15.29 38.21
N ILE A 71 20.09 -15.94 37.96
CA ILE A 71 20.08 -17.32 37.44
C ILE A 71 20.52 -17.34 35.98
N ILE A 72 19.98 -16.40 35.19
CA ILE A 72 20.35 -16.25 33.77
C ILE A 72 21.85 -15.97 33.64
N ALA A 73 22.40 -15.04 34.42
CA ALA A 73 23.83 -14.73 34.42
C ALA A 73 24.70 -15.94 34.78
N SER A 74 24.31 -16.71 35.80
CA SER A 74 25.02 -17.94 36.19
C SER A 74 24.97 -19.01 35.09
N LEU A 75 23.82 -19.19 34.45
CA LEU A 75 23.65 -20.15 33.36
C LEU A 75 24.35 -19.70 32.07
N LEU A 76 24.44 -18.40 31.80
CA LEU A 76 25.20 -17.85 30.68
C LEU A 76 26.68 -18.19 30.78
N GLN A 77 27.30 -17.92 31.94
CA GLN A 77 28.70 -18.27 32.18
C GLN A 77 28.95 -19.76 31.99
N ARG A 78 28.02 -20.59 32.45
CA ARG A 78 28.11 -22.05 32.31
C ARG A 78 27.92 -22.51 30.87
N ALA A 79 26.92 -21.98 30.17
CA ALA A 79 26.67 -22.29 28.76
C ALA A 79 27.85 -21.89 27.87
N GLU A 80 28.50 -20.75 28.16
CA GLU A 80 29.71 -20.31 27.47
C GLU A 80 30.90 -21.26 27.77
N ALA A 81 31.10 -21.65 29.04
CA ALA A 81 32.15 -22.59 29.43
C ALA A 81 31.96 -24.00 28.85
N ASP A 82 30.72 -24.46 28.74
CA ASP A 82 30.35 -25.78 28.22
C ASP A 82 30.26 -25.81 26.67
N GLY A 83 30.47 -24.67 25.99
CA GLY A 83 30.36 -24.56 24.52
C GLY A 83 28.95 -24.73 23.97
N GLN A 84 27.90 -24.48 24.77
CA GLN A 84 26.50 -24.63 24.39
C GLN A 84 25.96 -23.37 23.70
N GLU A 85 26.42 -23.11 22.48
CA GLU A 85 26.16 -21.85 21.75
C GLU A 85 24.66 -21.50 21.67
N LYS A 86 23.80 -22.43 21.26
CA LYS A 86 22.35 -22.16 21.15
C LYS A 86 21.70 -21.83 22.49
N VAL A 87 22.16 -22.45 23.57
CA VAL A 87 21.65 -22.15 24.92
C VAL A 87 22.13 -20.78 25.37
N PHE A 88 23.39 -20.43 25.08
CA PHE A 88 23.91 -19.09 25.33
C PHE A 88 23.09 -18.03 24.59
N GLU A 89 22.89 -18.18 23.28
CA GLU A 89 22.10 -17.22 22.48
C GLU A 89 20.69 -17.03 23.04
N LEU A 90 20.03 -18.13 23.41
CA LEU A 90 18.68 -18.13 23.97
C LEU A 90 18.61 -17.39 25.31
N LEU A 91 19.56 -17.68 26.22
CA LEU A 91 19.65 -17.04 27.53
C LEU A 91 20.01 -15.55 27.39
N TYR A 92 20.94 -15.22 26.49
CA TYR A 92 21.43 -13.85 26.31
C TYR A 92 20.34 -12.95 25.72
N ARG A 93 19.55 -13.47 24.76
CA ARG A 93 18.34 -12.77 24.26
C ARG A 93 17.27 -12.56 25.32
N SER A 94 17.17 -13.46 26.30
CA SER A 94 16.21 -13.36 27.39
C SER A 94 16.60 -12.34 28.46
N GLN A 95 17.88 -11.96 28.49
CA GLN A 95 18.37 -10.94 29.41
C GLN A 95 18.02 -9.55 28.86
N TRP A 96 17.30 -8.78 29.67
CA TRP A 96 17.00 -7.38 29.37
C TRP A 96 18.24 -6.55 29.68
N HIS A 97 19.21 -6.54 28.77
CA HIS A 97 20.27 -5.55 28.81
C HIS A 97 19.70 -4.21 28.33
N THR A 98 19.99 -3.15 29.07
CA THR A 98 19.96 -1.82 28.47
C THR A 98 21.08 -1.72 27.43
N ALA A 99 20.94 -0.80 26.47
CA ALA A 99 21.99 -0.58 25.48
C ALA A 99 23.30 -0.14 26.16
N GLU A 100 23.25 0.58 27.29
CA GLU A 100 24.44 0.94 28.06
C GLU A 100 25.12 -0.29 28.69
N GLU A 101 24.37 -1.16 29.39
CA GLU A 101 24.92 -2.35 30.04
C GLU A 101 25.56 -3.31 29.03
N TRP A 102 24.90 -3.52 27.89
CA TRP A 102 25.44 -4.33 26.81
C TRP A 102 26.76 -3.73 26.29
N ASN A 103 26.82 -2.42 26.05
CA ASN A 103 28.03 -1.76 25.58
C ASN A 103 29.19 -1.80 26.60
N GLU A 104 28.91 -1.66 27.89
CA GLU A 104 29.90 -1.80 28.96
C GLU A 104 30.46 -3.24 29.03
N GLU A 105 29.62 -4.26 28.85
CA GLU A 105 30.08 -5.66 28.77
C GLU A 105 31.06 -5.84 27.59
N LEU A 106 30.70 -5.35 26.40
CA LEU A 106 31.56 -5.44 25.23
C LEU A 106 32.89 -4.69 25.42
N LEU A 107 32.86 -3.50 26.04
CA LEU A 107 34.08 -2.76 26.39
C LEU A 107 34.96 -3.55 27.38
N GLY A 108 34.34 -4.24 28.34
CA GLY A 108 35.02 -5.17 29.23
C GLY A 108 35.77 -6.25 28.46
N LEU A 109 35.14 -6.86 27.46
CA LEU A 109 35.78 -7.86 26.59
C LEU A 109 36.94 -7.28 25.79
N VAL A 110 36.79 -6.08 25.22
CA VAL A 110 37.85 -5.43 24.44
C VAL A 110 39.07 -5.10 25.31
N ARG A 111 38.86 -4.78 26.60
CA ARG A 111 39.93 -4.51 27.57
C ARG A 111 40.58 -5.77 28.13
N ALA A 112 39.92 -6.92 28.03
CA ALA A 112 40.45 -8.18 28.52
C ALA A 112 41.68 -8.62 27.69
N PRO A 113 42.63 -9.36 28.28
CA PRO A 113 43.83 -9.84 27.59
C PRO A 113 43.52 -11.07 26.70
N LEU A 114 42.52 -10.94 25.82
CA LEU A 114 42.14 -11.96 24.84
C LEU A 114 42.95 -11.78 23.55
N THR A 115 43.18 -12.88 22.82
CA THR A 115 43.62 -12.81 21.42
C THR A 115 42.49 -12.22 20.57
N ASP A 116 42.82 -11.66 19.41
CA ASP A 116 41.80 -11.00 18.60
C ASP A 116 40.76 -11.99 18.05
N GLU A 117 41.13 -13.26 17.79
CA GLU A 117 40.20 -14.31 17.40
C GLU A 117 39.24 -14.69 18.54
N ALA A 118 39.75 -14.81 19.77
CA ALA A 118 38.95 -15.12 20.94
C ALA A 118 37.98 -13.97 21.26
N LEU A 119 38.45 -12.72 21.13
CA LEU A 119 37.61 -11.54 21.26
C LEU A 119 36.52 -11.51 20.18
N LEU A 120 36.85 -11.78 18.91
CA LEU A 120 35.87 -11.82 17.83
C LEU A 120 34.77 -12.87 18.09
N GLN A 121 35.15 -14.07 18.50
CA GLN A 121 34.19 -15.12 18.86
C GLN A 121 33.30 -14.69 20.04
N ALA A 122 33.88 -14.12 21.09
CA ALA A 122 33.13 -13.63 22.26
C ALA A 122 32.13 -12.52 21.89
N LEU A 123 32.53 -11.59 21.01
CA LEU A 123 31.64 -10.55 20.50
C LEU A 123 30.52 -11.14 19.65
N GLN A 124 30.82 -12.02 18.69
CA GLN A 124 29.83 -12.63 17.80
C GLN A 124 28.72 -13.36 18.57
N ARG A 125 29.08 -14.08 19.65
CA ARG A 125 28.10 -14.72 20.54
C ARG A 125 27.10 -13.74 21.16
N ARG A 126 27.51 -12.49 21.38
CA ARG A 126 26.71 -11.44 22.05
C ARG A 126 25.94 -10.55 21.06
N MET A 127 26.14 -10.74 19.75
CA MET A 127 25.41 -10.03 18.68
C MET A 127 24.00 -10.61 18.42
N VAL A 128 23.40 -11.28 19.40
CA VAL A 128 22.05 -11.85 19.30
C VAL A 128 20.96 -10.88 19.68
N THR A 129 21.32 -9.72 20.23
CA THR A 129 20.43 -8.61 20.57
C THR A 129 20.35 -7.61 19.41
N HIS A 130 19.35 -6.74 19.44
CA HIS A 130 19.21 -5.65 18.46
C HIS A 130 19.88 -4.35 18.94
N HIS A 131 20.80 -4.43 19.91
CA HIS A 131 21.52 -3.26 20.40
C HIS A 131 22.61 -2.86 19.41
N ALA A 132 22.88 -1.56 19.36
CA ALA A 132 23.93 -0.99 18.54
C ALA A 132 25.12 -0.57 19.40
N PHE A 133 26.31 -0.57 18.81
CA PHE A 133 27.51 -0.12 19.50
C PHE A 133 27.38 1.35 19.92
N SER A 134 27.88 1.67 21.10
CA SER A 134 28.22 3.04 21.49
C SER A 134 29.46 3.49 20.70
N GLU A 135 29.69 4.80 20.62
CA GLU A 135 30.90 5.32 19.99
C GLU A 135 32.16 4.81 20.69
N ALA A 136 32.17 4.71 22.02
CA ALA A 136 33.29 4.22 22.79
C ALA A 136 33.64 2.76 22.43
N THR A 137 32.64 1.88 22.35
CA THR A 137 32.80 0.47 21.97
C THR A 137 33.28 0.34 20.53
N ALA A 138 32.63 1.03 19.61
CA ALA A 138 32.99 1.03 18.19
C ALA A 138 34.43 1.51 17.99
N MET A 139 34.83 2.59 18.68
CA MET A 139 36.19 3.13 18.65
C MET A 139 37.24 2.18 19.22
N ALA A 140 36.94 1.55 20.36
CA ALA A 140 37.86 0.61 20.99
C ALA A 140 38.12 -0.60 20.07
N LEU A 141 37.07 -1.14 19.45
CA LEU A 141 37.16 -2.23 18.47
C LEU A 141 37.90 -1.80 17.19
N TYR A 142 37.57 -0.63 16.65
CA TYR A 142 38.19 -0.12 15.42
C TYR A 142 39.70 0.07 15.58
N ARG A 143 40.14 0.57 16.74
CA ARG A 143 41.57 0.76 17.04
C ARG A 143 42.31 -0.53 17.36
N ARG A 144 41.61 -1.59 17.78
CA ARG A 144 42.23 -2.83 18.23
C ARG A 144 42.91 -3.57 17.08
N ALA A 145 42.16 -3.92 16.04
CA ALA A 145 42.69 -4.65 14.89
C ALA A 145 41.78 -4.49 13.65
N PRO A 146 42.33 -4.55 12.41
CA PRO A 146 41.56 -4.44 11.18
C PRO A 146 40.41 -5.45 11.05
N LEU A 147 40.53 -6.65 11.63
CA LEU A 147 39.51 -7.69 11.56
C LEU A 147 38.16 -7.30 12.19
N PHE A 148 38.14 -6.33 13.11
CA PHE A 148 36.91 -5.85 13.74
C PHE A 148 36.17 -4.79 12.92
N GLN A 149 36.77 -4.25 11.84
CA GLN A 149 36.18 -3.17 11.06
C GLN A 149 34.80 -3.53 10.51
N LYS A 150 34.66 -4.74 9.95
CA LYS A 150 33.37 -5.24 9.46
C LYS A 150 32.35 -5.32 10.59
N LEU A 151 32.74 -5.86 11.74
CA LEU A 151 31.85 -5.98 12.91
C LEU A 151 31.38 -4.60 13.40
N VAL A 152 32.30 -3.62 13.47
CA VAL A 152 31.96 -2.24 13.82
C VAL A 152 31.00 -1.65 12.80
N ARG A 153 31.28 -1.80 11.50
CA ARG A 153 30.41 -1.30 10.44
C ARG A 153 29.01 -1.88 10.53
N ASP A 154 28.88 -3.19 10.76
CA ASP A 154 27.60 -3.90 10.80
C ASP A 154 26.76 -3.60 12.06
N ASN A 155 27.38 -3.09 13.15
CA ASN A 155 26.72 -2.91 14.46
C ASN A 155 26.70 -1.45 14.97
N VAL A 156 27.29 -0.52 14.24
CA VAL A 156 27.04 0.91 14.45
C VAL A 156 25.61 1.22 13.99
N PRO A 157 24.80 1.95 14.78
CA PRO A 157 23.35 2.01 14.58
C PRO A 157 22.97 2.48 13.17
N HIS A 158 22.50 1.54 12.36
CA HIS A 158 21.82 1.82 11.11
C HIS A 158 20.33 2.10 11.34
N TRP A 159 19.96 2.93 12.33
CA TRP A 159 18.76 3.79 12.36
C TRP A 159 17.75 3.65 13.55
N TRP A 160 16.98 4.73 13.71
CA TRP A 160 15.64 4.98 14.33
C TRP A 160 15.46 5.52 15.76
N HIS A 161 16.23 5.23 16.82
CA HIS A 161 15.79 5.65 18.18
C HIS A 161 16.82 6.16 19.22
N GLY A 162 18.09 6.39 18.88
CA GLY A 162 19.11 6.84 19.84
C GLY A 162 19.44 8.34 19.79
N ASP A 163 19.87 8.88 20.93
CA ASP A 163 20.58 10.15 21.02
C ASP A 163 21.69 10.18 19.96
N ARG A 164 21.67 11.22 19.11
CA ARG A 164 22.49 11.32 17.90
C ARG A 164 23.83 11.99 18.19
N SER A 165 24.33 11.93 19.42
CA SER A 165 25.71 12.33 19.73
C SER A 165 26.63 11.51 18.82
N GLY A 166 27.03 12.14 17.71
CA GLY A 166 27.47 11.46 16.51
C GLY A 166 28.77 10.73 16.76
N PHE A 167 28.98 9.66 16.01
CA PHE A 167 30.21 8.88 15.92
C PHE A 167 31.36 9.73 15.32
N LEU A 168 31.62 10.91 15.86
CA LEU A 168 32.54 11.93 15.38
C LEU A 168 34.00 11.48 15.56
N ALA A 169 34.35 10.92 16.71
CA ALA A 169 35.67 10.36 16.96
C ALA A 169 35.93 9.17 16.02
N LEU A 170 34.91 8.33 15.78
CA LEU A 170 35.01 7.23 14.82
C LEU A 170 35.16 7.74 13.38
N ARG A 171 34.32 8.66 12.94
CA ARG A 171 34.45 9.33 11.64
C ARG A 171 35.84 9.93 11.44
N LYS A 172 36.37 10.64 12.44
CA LYS A 172 37.71 11.24 12.37
C LYS A 172 38.80 10.16 12.26
N ALA A 173 38.70 9.08 13.02
CA ALA A 173 39.67 7.98 12.96
C ALA A 173 39.63 7.27 11.59
N VAL A 174 38.43 7.00 11.06
CA VAL A 174 38.23 6.40 9.73
C VAL A 174 38.79 7.30 8.62
N ARG A 175 38.56 8.61 8.70
CA ARG A 175 39.13 9.60 7.75
C ARG A 175 40.66 9.65 7.84
N GLN A 176 41.24 9.62 9.05
CA GLN A 176 42.69 9.59 9.24
C GLN A 176 43.34 8.31 8.69
N ALA A 177 42.63 7.19 8.72
CA ALA A 177 43.07 5.93 8.14
C ALA A 177 42.99 5.89 6.61
N GLY A 178 42.38 6.91 5.97
CA GLY A 178 42.22 6.98 4.51
C GLY A 178 41.06 6.16 3.94
N ASP A 179 40.17 5.61 4.78
CA ASP A 179 38.98 4.90 4.32
C ASP A 179 37.84 5.90 4.03
N GLU A 180 37.97 6.56 2.88
CA GLU A 180 36.99 7.54 2.42
C GLU A 180 35.59 6.94 2.26
N ALA A 181 35.48 5.72 1.73
CA ALA A 181 34.19 5.09 1.47
C ALA A 181 33.38 4.93 2.76
N TRP A 182 34.01 4.43 3.82
CA TRP A 182 33.34 4.26 5.10
C TRP A 182 33.15 5.58 5.85
N TYR A 183 34.08 6.53 5.72
CA TYR A 183 33.89 7.88 6.26
C TYR A 183 32.59 8.51 5.74
N TRP A 184 32.34 8.46 4.43
CA TRP A 184 31.13 9.02 3.85
C TRP A 184 29.86 8.25 4.25
N GLU A 185 29.94 6.94 4.43
CA GLU A 185 28.82 6.15 4.99
C GLU A 185 28.46 6.60 6.40
N LEU A 186 29.46 6.74 7.29
CA LEU A 186 29.25 7.24 8.64
C LEU A 186 28.78 8.71 8.64
N PHE A 187 29.29 9.54 7.73
CA PHE A 187 28.84 10.91 7.57
C PHE A 187 27.37 10.97 7.19
N ARG A 188 26.94 10.24 6.16
CA ARG A 188 25.53 10.19 5.76
C ARG A 188 24.62 9.67 6.88
N ALA A 189 25.14 8.76 7.71
CA ALA A 189 24.39 8.19 8.83
C ALA A 189 24.31 9.09 10.08
N PHE A 190 25.32 9.91 10.35
CA PHE A 190 25.43 10.58 11.66
C PHE A 190 25.72 12.07 11.62
N ALA A 191 25.95 12.67 10.45
CA ALA A 191 26.20 14.11 10.37
C ALA A 191 25.04 14.90 10.99
N SER A 192 25.38 15.86 11.85
CA SER A 192 24.42 16.85 12.31
C SER A 192 23.97 17.75 11.15
N ARG A 193 22.92 18.54 11.39
CA ARG A 193 22.46 19.52 10.40
C ARG A 193 23.56 20.54 10.08
N GLU A 194 24.25 20.99 11.11
CA GLU A 194 25.32 21.98 11.08
C GLU A 194 26.56 21.41 10.37
N GLU A 195 26.96 20.18 10.69
CA GLU A 195 28.07 19.50 10.01
C GLU A 195 27.78 19.30 8.52
N TRP A 196 26.56 18.90 8.18
CA TRP A 196 26.17 18.77 6.79
C TRP A 196 26.19 20.12 6.06
N ALA A 197 25.64 21.17 6.68
CA ALA A 197 25.66 22.51 6.11
C ALA A 197 27.09 23.00 5.86
N GLU A 198 27.99 22.78 6.82
CA GLU A 198 29.39 23.16 6.72
C GLU A 198 30.08 22.43 5.55
N GLU A 199 29.89 21.13 5.40
CA GLU A 199 30.46 20.35 4.29
C GLU A 199 29.92 20.78 2.93
N ILE A 200 28.63 21.15 2.83
CA ILE A 200 28.08 21.72 1.59
C ILE A 200 28.63 23.12 1.31
N ASN A 201 28.81 23.95 2.32
CA ASN A 201 29.45 25.27 2.15
C ASN A 201 30.91 25.14 1.70
N GLN A 202 31.64 24.17 2.23
CA GLN A 202 33.00 23.84 1.77
C GLN A 202 32.97 23.36 0.32
N LEU A 203 32.01 22.51 -0.06
CA LEU A 203 31.83 22.05 -1.45
C LEU A 203 31.55 23.24 -2.40
N LEU A 204 30.71 24.19 -1.96
CA LEU A 204 30.45 25.43 -2.70
C LEU A 204 31.72 26.28 -2.81
N ALA A 205 32.54 26.40 -1.76
CA ALA A 205 33.77 27.20 -1.80
C ALA A 205 34.79 26.70 -2.83
N ILE A 206 34.90 25.38 -3.03
CA ILE A 206 35.96 24.74 -3.86
C ILE A 206 35.68 24.84 -5.38
N GLN A 207 34.50 25.31 -5.80
CA GLN A 207 34.12 25.43 -7.22
C GLN A 207 34.18 24.11 -8.02
N VAL A 208 33.42 23.11 -7.58
CA VAL A 208 33.31 21.82 -8.28
C VAL A 208 32.76 22.02 -9.71
N PRO A 209 33.29 21.32 -10.74
CA PRO A 209 32.72 21.38 -12.09
C PRO A 209 31.24 20.95 -12.12
N PRO A 210 30.37 21.60 -12.92
CA PRO A 210 28.93 21.31 -12.95
C PRO A 210 28.60 19.83 -13.22
N GLU A 211 29.43 19.11 -13.98
CA GLU A 211 29.23 17.70 -14.30
C GLU A 211 29.54 16.74 -13.13
N GLN A 212 30.23 17.21 -12.08
CA GLN A 212 30.61 16.40 -10.90
C GLN A 212 29.73 16.68 -9.68
N ILE A 213 28.99 17.80 -9.66
CA ILE A 213 28.28 18.26 -8.47
C ILE A 213 27.25 17.24 -7.96
N VAL A 214 26.54 16.55 -8.85
CA VAL A 214 25.55 15.54 -8.47
C VAL A 214 26.22 14.39 -7.71
N ALA A 215 27.33 13.86 -8.22
CA ALA A 215 28.05 12.78 -7.57
C ALA A 215 28.60 13.20 -6.19
N GLU A 216 29.13 14.42 -6.08
CA GLU A 216 29.62 14.95 -4.80
C GLU A 216 28.49 15.20 -3.79
N LEU A 217 27.31 15.60 -4.24
CA LEU A 217 26.15 15.78 -3.37
C LEU A 217 25.53 14.44 -2.94
N GLU A 218 25.45 13.44 -3.82
CA GLU A 218 25.01 12.08 -3.47
C GLU A 218 25.93 11.45 -2.41
N LYS A 219 27.24 11.64 -2.59
CA LYS A 219 28.25 11.18 -1.63
C LYS A 219 28.00 11.73 -0.22
N ARG A 220 27.54 12.98 -0.12
CA ARG A 220 27.25 13.73 1.12
C ARG A 220 25.79 13.68 1.57
N HIS A 221 24.88 13.09 0.80
CA HIS A 221 23.45 13.16 1.07
C HIS A 221 23.12 12.38 2.35
N PRO A 222 22.54 13.00 3.41
CA PRO A 222 22.24 12.30 4.64
C PRO A 222 21.26 11.16 4.37
N SER A 223 21.44 9.99 4.99
CA SER A 223 20.53 8.85 4.79
C SER A 223 19.13 9.05 5.39
N TYR A 224 18.83 10.23 5.94
CA TYR A 224 17.59 10.49 6.66
C TYR A 224 16.90 11.78 6.23
N ASP A 225 15.58 11.66 6.09
CA ASP A 225 14.69 12.66 5.49
C ASP A 225 14.43 13.94 6.33
N ARG A 226 15.23 14.26 7.36
CA ARG A 226 14.86 15.31 8.35
C ARG A 226 15.61 16.64 8.24
N PHE A 227 16.62 16.76 7.39
CA PHE A 227 17.42 17.98 7.28
C PHE A 227 16.87 18.91 6.20
N LYS A 228 16.10 19.92 6.60
CA LYS A 228 15.54 20.89 5.66
C LYS A 228 16.43 22.13 5.62
N GLN A 229 17.12 22.36 4.50
CA GLN A 229 18.02 23.50 4.31
C GLN A 229 17.76 24.21 2.97
N PRO A 230 16.58 24.85 2.82
CA PRO A 230 16.17 25.46 1.55
C PRO A 230 17.15 26.53 1.05
N GLU A 231 17.81 27.25 1.95
CA GLU A 231 18.79 28.27 1.57
C GLU A 231 20.04 27.66 0.90
N LEU A 232 20.57 26.53 1.41
CA LEU A 232 21.70 25.86 0.75
C LEU A 232 21.30 25.29 -0.60
N VAL A 233 20.09 24.77 -0.70
CA VAL A 233 19.53 24.27 -1.96
C VAL A 233 19.40 25.40 -2.96
N ARG A 234 18.96 26.58 -2.51
CA ARG A 234 18.92 27.80 -3.32
C ARG A 234 20.30 28.19 -3.81
N GLU A 235 21.29 28.23 -2.95
CA GLU A 235 22.67 28.57 -3.34
C GLU A 235 23.22 27.57 -4.37
N LEU A 236 22.96 26.27 -4.17
CA LEU A 236 23.34 25.22 -5.12
C LEU A 236 22.63 25.41 -6.47
N ILE A 237 21.32 25.69 -6.48
CA ILE A 237 20.54 25.91 -7.70
C ILE A 237 21.01 27.17 -8.43
N GLN A 238 21.20 28.28 -7.72
CA GLN A 238 21.67 29.54 -8.32
C GLN A 238 23.06 29.39 -8.95
N ARG A 239 23.91 28.54 -8.37
CA ARG A 239 25.27 28.33 -8.85
C ARG A 239 25.38 27.33 -9.99
N TYR A 240 24.67 26.20 -9.89
CA TYR A 240 24.84 25.07 -10.81
C TYR A 240 23.68 24.92 -11.80
N GLY A 241 22.60 25.68 -11.64
CA GLY A 241 21.46 25.70 -12.56
C GLY A 241 20.92 24.31 -12.87
N THR A 242 20.81 24.01 -14.16
CA THR A 242 20.22 22.76 -14.68
C THR A 242 21.06 21.51 -14.38
N SER A 243 22.37 21.64 -14.11
CA SER A 243 23.23 20.49 -13.76
C SER A 243 22.84 19.82 -12.45
N LEU A 244 22.14 20.55 -11.55
CA LEU A 244 21.71 20.04 -10.26
C LEU A 244 20.38 19.26 -10.32
N LEU A 245 19.64 19.32 -11.44
CA LEU A 245 18.29 18.78 -11.53
C LEU A 245 18.16 17.29 -11.23
N PRO A 246 19.07 16.40 -11.67
CA PRO A 246 19.00 14.99 -11.32
C PRO A 246 19.01 14.76 -9.80
N TYR A 247 19.89 15.48 -9.09
CA TYR A 247 19.98 15.42 -7.63
C TYR A 247 18.70 15.97 -6.98
N VAL A 248 18.25 17.14 -7.45
CA VAL A 248 17.02 17.76 -6.96
C VAL A 248 15.86 16.78 -7.07
N GLN A 249 15.64 16.20 -8.25
CA GLN A 249 14.58 15.23 -8.54
C GLN A 249 14.63 13.98 -7.65
N ALA A 250 15.83 13.43 -7.43
CA ALA A 250 16.03 12.25 -6.58
C ALA A 250 15.67 12.53 -5.10
N HIS A 251 15.90 13.76 -4.64
CA HIS A 251 15.81 14.14 -3.22
C HIS A 251 14.72 15.17 -2.91
N LEU A 252 13.75 15.37 -3.80
CA LEU A 252 12.75 16.44 -3.69
C LEU A 252 11.98 16.48 -2.37
N ARG A 253 11.59 15.31 -1.84
CA ARG A 253 10.86 15.23 -0.57
C ARG A 253 11.68 15.76 0.60
N TRP A 254 12.98 15.48 0.56
CA TRP A 254 13.95 15.96 1.54
C TRP A 254 14.16 17.47 1.41
N LEU A 255 14.31 17.97 0.17
CA LEU A 255 14.56 19.38 -0.14
C LEU A 255 13.37 20.30 0.20
N ALA A 256 12.17 19.91 -0.23
CA ALA A 256 10.98 20.76 -0.15
C ALA A 256 10.38 20.78 1.25
N GLY A 257 10.16 19.60 1.85
CA GLY A 257 9.85 19.43 3.27
C GLY A 257 8.99 20.52 3.94
N GLY A 258 7.78 20.82 3.47
CA GLY A 258 6.91 21.85 4.09
C GLY A 258 7.32 23.30 3.81
N GLN A 259 8.28 23.53 2.92
CA GLN A 259 8.70 24.84 2.39
C GLN A 259 8.58 24.86 0.86
N GLU A 260 7.59 24.15 0.31
CA GLU A 260 7.34 23.98 -1.12
C GLU A 260 7.27 25.33 -1.85
N GLU A 261 6.54 26.31 -1.31
CA GLU A 261 6.39 27.64 -1.91
C GLU A 261 7.74 28.38 -2.04
N ARG A 262 8.58 28.34 -0.99
CA ARG A 262 9.90 29.00 -1.03
C ARG A 262 10.84 28.33 -2.01
N PHE A 263 10.86 27.00 -2.03
CA PHE A 263 11.64 26.23 -2.99
C PHE A 263 11.22 26.53 -4.44
N LEU A 264 9.92 26.57 -4.71
CA LEU A 264 9.42 26.91 -6.04
C LEU A 264 9.68 28.35 -6.43
N GLN A 265 9.65 29.30 -5.49
CA GLN A 265 10.06 30.69 -5.75
C GLN A 265 11.51 30.77 -6.21
N VAL A 266 12.41 30.01 -5.58
CA VAL A 266 13.82 29.95 -5.99
C VAL A 266 13.99 29.42 -7.41
N ILE A 267 13.25 28.38 -7.77
CA ILE A 267 13.25 27.86 -9.15
C ILE A 267 12.65 28.89 -10.12
N HIS A 268 11.57 29.56 -9.73
CA HIS A 268 10.93 30.60 -10.53
C HIS A 268 11.90 31.77 -10.82
N ASP A 269 12.68 32.20 -9.83
CA ASP A 269 13.65 33.28 -9.96
C ASP A 269 14.79 32.96 -10.95
N LEU A 270 14.97 31.70 -11.37
CA LEU A 270 15.89 31.33 -12.45
C LEU A 270 15.37 31.72 -13.85
N GLY A 271 14.08 32.00 -14.00
CA GLY A 271 13.48 32.38 -15.28
C GLY A 271 13.25 31.23 -16.28
N ASP A 272 13.48 29.97 -15.88
CA ASP A 272 13.15 28.80 -16.68
C ASP A 272 11.75 28.27 -16.32
N GLU A 273 10.74 28.68 -17.09
CA GLU A 273 9.35 28.26 -16.86
C GLU A 273 9.15 26.75 -17.00
N THR A 274 9.89 26.10 -17.91
CA THR A 274 9.75 24.65 -18.13
C THR A 274 10.23 23.90 -16.91
N LEU A 275 11.39 24.29 -16.38
CA LEU A 275 11.93 23.76 -15.15
C LEU A 275 11.00 24.05 -13.96
N TYR A 276 10.47 25.28 -13.86
CA TYR A 276 9.54 25.64 -12.80
C TYR A 276 8.35 24.68 -12.76
N TRP A 277 7.66 24.46 -13.87
CA TRP A 277 6.49 23.58 -13.90
C TRP A 277 6.85 22.10 -13.68
N GLN A 278 8.01 21.65 -14.15
CA GLN A 278 8.50 20.32 -13.84
C GLN A 278 8.72 20.13 -12.33
N MET A 279 9.35 21.10 -11.67
CA MET A 279 9.55 21.07 -10.22
C MET A 279 8.22 21.25 -9.47
N PHE A 280 7.34 22.13 -9.95
CA PHE A 280 6.02 22.38 -9.40
C PHE A 280 5.21 21.10 -9.28
N PHE A 281 5.13 20.29 -10.34
CA PHE A 281 4.38 19.03 -10.29
C PHE A 281 5.08 17.91 -9.52
N THR A 282 6.30 18.16 -9.04
CA THR A 282 7.04 17.19 -8.24
C THR A 282 7.10 17.55 -6.75
N VAL A 283 7.00 18.83 -6.37
CA VAL A 283 6.96 19.24 -4.94
C VAL A 283 5.69 19.97 -4.52
N GLY A 284 4.96 20.56 -5.46
CA GLY A 284 3.79 21.36 -5.16
C GLY A 284 2.61 20.54 -4.63
N THR A 285 1.54 21.23 -4.29
CA THR A 285 0.30 20.63 -3.79
C THR A 285 -0.88 21.06 -4.65
N SER A 286 -1.98 20.29 -4.60
CA SER A 286 -3.24 20.66 -5.27
C SER A 286 -3.68 22.08 -4.89
N ASP A 287 -3.51 22.52 -3.65
CA ASP A 287 -3.88 23.87 -3.21
C ASP A 287 -3.06 24.95 -3.94
N MET A 288 -1.74 24.76 -4.03
CA MET A 288 -0.86 25.65 -4.78
C MET A 288 -1.24 25.67 -6.26
N TRP A 289 -1.57 24.50 -6.84
CA TRP A 289 -1.96 24.41 -8.24
C TRP A 289 -3.25 25.18 -8.52
N ASN A 290 -4.28 24.94 -7.71
CA ASN A 290 -5.54 25.67 -7.80
C ASN A 290 -5.37 27.17 -7.57
N LYS A 291 -4.45 27.59 -6.68
CA LYS A 291 -4.10 29.01 -6.49
C LYS A 291 -3.54 29.62 -7.78
N VAL A 292 -2.62 28.96 -8.46
CA VAL A 292 -2.07 29.46 -9.74
C VAL A 292 -3.13 29.47 -10.83
N LEU A 293 -3.98 28.44 -10.92
CA LEU A 293 -5.08 28.40 -11.89
C LEU A 293 -6.10 29.52 -11.65
N ARG A 294 -6.42 29.86 -10.40
CA ARG A 294 -7.28 31.01 -10.08
C ARG A 294 -6.71 32.34 -10.52
N VAL A 295 -5.38 32.52 -10.45
CA VAL A 295 -4.73 33.73 -10.96
C VAL A 295 -4.88 33.78 -12.48
N LEU A 296 -4.54 32.69 -13.17
CA LEU A 296 -4.64 32.60 -14.62
C LEU A 296 -6.08 32.80 -15.14
N LEU A 297 -7.09 32.28 -14.43
CA LEU A 297 -8.50 32.45 -14.77
C LEU A 297 -8.98 33.92 -14.76
N LYS A 298 -8.31 34.78 -13.99
CA LYS A 298 -8.61 36.23 -13.94
C LYS A 298 -7.95 37.02 -15.06
N GLU A 299 -6.97 36.43 -15.75
CA GLU A 299 -6.27 37.10 -16.83
C GLU A 299 -7.15 37.13 -18.10
N LEU A 300 -7.19 38.31 -18.72
CA LEU A 300 -7.92 38.57 -19.97
C LEU A 300 -7.06 38.16 -21.18
N LEU A 301 -6.73 36.88 -21.23
CA LEU A 301 -6.03 36.27 -22.36
C LEU A 301 -7.03 35.87 -23.45
N GLU A 302 -6.57 35.97 -24.70
CA GLU A 302 -7.23 35.36 -25.85
C GLU A 302 -7.39 33.85 -25.62
N ARG A 303 -8.45 33.25 -26.18
CA ARG A 303 -8.88 31.88 -25.90
C ARG A 303 -7.78 30.85 -26.17
N ASP A 304 -7.10 30.91 -27.31
CA ASP A 304 -6.02 29.98 -27.64
C ASP A 304 -4.79 30.21 -26.75
N ALA A 305 -4.42 31.48 -26.52
CA ALA A 305 -3.33 31.81 -25.60
C ALA A 305 -3.57 31.27 -24.18
N PHE A 306 -4.80 31.38 -23.67
CA PHE A 306 -5.19 30.86 -22.37
C PHE A 306 -5.03 29.34 -22.29
N PHE A 307 -5.56 28.59 -23.27
CA PHE A 307 -5.51 27.12 -23.23
C PHE A 307 -4.10 26.58 -23.45
N ASN A 308 -3.28 27.24 -24.28
CA ASN A 308 -1.86 26.89 -24.41
C ASN A 308 -1.12 27.00 -23.07
N LEU A 309 -1.40 28.04 -22.28
CA LEU A 309 -0.83 28.17 -20.94
C LEU A 309 -1.42 27.14 -19.97
N ILE A 310 -2.72 26.87 -20.02
CA ILE A 310 -3.35 25.84 -19.19
C ILE A 310 -2.72 24.47 -19.43
N GLU A 311 -2.53 24.06 -20.68
CA GLU A 311 -1.94 22.76 -21.01
C GLU A 311 -0.51 22.60 -20.48
N GLN A 312 0.29 23.67 -20.49
CA GLN A 312 1.63 23.68 -19.89
C GLN A 312 1.59 23.58 -18.36
N ARG A 313 0.51 24.08 -17.75
CA ARG A 313 0.26 24.14 -16.31
C ARG A 313 -0.62 23.00 -15.81
N PHE A 314 -0.73 21.90 -16.56
CA PHE A 314 -1.42 20.68 -16.13
C PHE A 314 -0.41 19.53 -15.94
N PRO A 315 -0.57 18.70 -14.88
CA PRO A 315 0.35 17.60 -14.62
C PRO A 315 0.27 16.56 -15.74
N ARG A 316 1.38 16.29 -16.45
CA ARG A 316 1.36 15.31 -17.55
C ARG A 316 1.11 13.89 -17.04
N GLN A 317 0.14 13.18 -17.62
CA GLN A 317 -0.27 11.84 -17.19
C GLN A 317 0.82 10.76 -17.35
N ASP A 318 1.70 10.92 -18.34
CA ASP A 318 2.81 10.00 -18.65
C ASP A 318 3.93 10.02 -17.59
N ARG A 319 3.99 11.08 -16.77
CA ARG A 319 5.11 11.38 -15.86
C ARG A 319 4.74 11.45 -14.39
N VAL A 320 3.51 11.08 -14.00
CA VAL A 320 3.12 11.07 -12.58
C VAL A 320 3.74 9.86 -11.86
N VAL A 321 5.02 9.97 -11.55
CA VAL A 321 5.79 9.00 -10.74
C VAL A 321 5.28 8.95 -9.29
N GLN A 322 4.53 9.96 -8.85
CA GLN A 322 3.98 10.02 -7.51
C GLN A 322 2.68 9.21 -7.38
N ARG A 323 2.84 7.91 -7.18
CA ARG A 323 1.78 6.91 -6.92
C ARG A 323 0.74 7.32 -5.84
N TRP A 324 1.01 8.35 -5.03
CA TRP A 324 0.21 8.74 -3.86
C TRP A 324 -0.34 10.18 -3.90
N GLN A 325 0.17 11.06 -4.77
CA GLN A 325 -0.37 12.42 -4.92
C GLN A 325 -1.23 12.46 -6.17
N ARG A 326 -2.54 12.24 -5.99
CA ARG A 326 -3.51 12.58 -7.03
C ARG A 326 -3.68 14.10 -7.01
N TRP A 327 -3.22 14.78 -8.06
CA TRP A 327 -3.52 16.19 -8.27
C TRP A 327 -5.04 16.36 -8.42
N GLN A 328 -5.61 17.31 -7.69
CA GLN A 328 -7.06 17.52 -7.65
C GLN A 328 -7.40 18.96 -7.96
N LEU A 329 -8.35 19.16 -8.85
CA LEU A 329 -8.95 20.47 -9.09
C LEU A 329 -10.05 20.73 -8.05
N ASN A 330 -10.06 21.96 -7.53
CA ASN A 330 -11.16 22.43 -6.72
C ASN A 330 -12.37 22.70 -7.61
N ARG A 331 -13.56 22.52 -7.03
CA ARG A 331 -14.87 22.69 -7.68
C ARG A 331 -14.99 24.03 -8.42
N ASP A 332 -14.60 25.12 -7.76
CA ASP A 332 -14.66 26.48 -8.32
C ASP A 332 -13.74 26.65 -9.54
N VAL A 333 -12.55 26.06 -9.51
CA VAL A 333 -11.59 26.13 -10.61
C VAL A 333 -12.06 25.28 -11.79
N ALA A 334 -12.54 24.06 -11.54
CA ALA A 334 -13.07 23.20 -12.57
C ALA A 334 -14.28 23.81 -13.29
N LEU A 335 -15.23 24.37 -12.54
CA LEU A 335 -16.38 25.08 -13.09
C LEU A 335 -15.96 26.28 -13.94
N ALA A 336 -15.06 27.12 -13.44
CA ALA A 336 -14.59 28.30 -14.17
C ALA A 336 -13.85 27.94 -15.46
N LEU A 337 -13.04 26.87 -15.45
CA LEU A 337 -12.40 26.34 -16.66
C LEU A 337 -13.43 25.83 -17.66
N TYR A 338 -14.41 25.04 -17.20
CA TYR A 338 -15.46 24.49 -18.04
C TYR A 338 -16.32 25.58 -18.69
N GLN A 339 -16.75 26.58 -17.92
CA GLN A 339 -17.55 27.70 -18.43
C GLN A 339 -16.82 28.55 -19.48
N ARG A 340 -15.49 28.57 -19.47
CA ARG A 340 -14.71 29.34 -20.45
C ARG A 340 -14.66 28.66 -21.82
N ASP A 341 -14.54 27.34 -21.86
CA ASP A 341 -14.54 26.55 -23.10
C ASP A 341 -14.85 25.07 -22.77
N PRO A 342 -16.14 24.66 -22.83
CA PRO A 342 -16.56 23.31 -22.47
C PRO A 342 -15.79 22.21 -23.22
N HIS A 343 -15.64 22.38 -24.54
CA HIS A 343 -15.04 21.38 -25.43
C HIS A 343 -13.56 21.13 -25.10
N ARG A 344 -12.77 22.18 -24.82
CA ARG A 344 -11.37 22.02 -24.43
C ARG A 344 -11.20 21.64 -22.96
N ALA A 345 -12.05 22.15 -22.09
CA ALA A 345 -11.95 21.89 -20.66
C ALA A 345 -12.34 20.47 -20.28
N ALA A 346 -13.44 19.91 -20.82
CA ALA A 346 -13.92 18.59 -20.40
C ALA A 346 -12.84 17.49 -20.44
N PRO A 347 -12.09 17.27 -21.54
CA PRO A 347 -11.01 16.29 -21.58
C PRO A 347 -9.90 16.58 -20.57
N LEU A 348 -9.57 17.85 -20.35
CA LEU A 348 -8.55 18.28 -19.38
C LEU A 348 -9.00 18.04 -17.95
N LEU A 349 -10.29 18.18 -17.63
CA LEU A 349 -10.81 18.06 -16.27
C LEU A 349 -10.95 16.61 -15.81
N LYS A 350 -11.39 15.68 -16.69
CA LYS A 350 -11.66 14.26 -16.37
C LYS A 350 -10.62 13.59 -15.44
N PRO A 351 -9.30 13.79 -15.61
CA PRO A 351 -8.29 13.10 -14.80
C PRO A 351 -8.09 13.68 -13.39
N TYR A 352 -8.52 14.92 -13.14
CA TYR A 352 -8.19 15.68 -11.92
C TYR A 352 -9.41 16.07 -11.09
N LEU A 353 -10.62 15.76 -11.55
CA LEU A 353 -11.83 16.02 -10.78
C LEU A 353 -11.87 15.11 -9.55
N HIS A 354 -12.17 15.71 -8.39
CA HIS A 354 -12.34 14.97 -7.14
C HIS A 354 -13.64 15.37 -6.44
N GLY A 355 -14.49 14.39 -6.21
CA GLY A 355 -15.82 14.57 -5.63
C GLY A 355 -16.87 15.10 -6.62
N ALA A 356 -18.12 15.07 -6.18
CA ALA A 356 -19.25 15.58 -6.96
C ALA A 356 -19.34 17.11 -6.86
N ASP A 357 -19.64 17.78 -7.98
CA ASP A 357 -19.96 19.20 -8.02
C ASP A 357 -21.25 19.45 -8.82
N PRO A 358 -22.39 19.66 -8.12
CA PRO A 358 -23.67 19.99 -8.74
C PRO A 358 -23.62 21.17 -9.71
N ALA A 359 -22.78 22.18 -9.47
CA ALA A 359 -22.70 23.35 -10.33
C ALA A 359 -22.04 23.02 -11.66
N LEU A 360 -20.96 22.24 -11.64
CA LEU A 360 -20.32 21.72 -12.87
C LEU A 360 -21.26 20.81 -13.66
N PHE A 361 -22.05 19.97 -12.99
CA PHE A 361 -23.04 19.11 -13.64
C PHE A 361 -24.11 19.94 -14.37
N ARG A 362 -24.69 20.94 -13.70
CA ARG A 362 -25.68 21.84 -14.31
C ARG A 362 -25.10 22.63 -15.48
N ALA A 363 -23.87 23.13 -15.35
CA ALA A 363 -23.19 23.82 -16.45
C ALA A 363 -23.02 22.89 -17.66
N ALA A 364 -22.72 21.61 -17.45
CA ALA A 364 -22.64 20.63 -18.53
C ALA A 364 -24.01 20.29 -19.14
N GLU A 365 -25.08 20.24 -18.34
CA GLU A 365 -26.46 20.10 -18.84
C GLU A 365 -26.89 21.30 -19.69
N GLU A 366 -26.59 22.53 -19.27
CA GLU A 366 -26.87 23.74 -20.03
C GLU A 366 -26.17 23.75 -21.41
N GLN A 367 -24.99 23.13 -21.49
CA GLN A 367 -24.24 22.95 -22.74
C GLN A 367 -24.62 21.68 -23.51
N GLN A 368 -25.52 20.84 -22.98
CA GLN A 368 -25.90 19.54 -23.55
C GLN A 368 -24.69 18.61 -23.81
N ASP A 369 -23.67 18.68 -22.95
CA ASP A 369 -22.44 17.90 -23.07
C ASP A 369 -22.63 16.49 -22.48
N GLU A 370 -23.37 15.64 -23.20
CA GLU A 370 -23.78 14.32 -22.69
C GLU A 370 -22.60 13.39 -22.40
N GLU A 371 -21.50 13.49 -23.15
CA GLU A 371 -20.30 12.69 -22.88
C GLU A 371 -19.64 13.08 -21.55
N PHE A 372 -19.53 14.38 -21.28
CA PHE A 372 -19.00 14.84 -20.00
C PHE A 372 -19.97 14.57 -18.85
N LEU A 373 -21.29 14.65 -19.08
CA LEU A 373 -22.30 14.27 -18.10
C LEU A 373 -22.24 12.78 -17.73
N ASP A 374 -21.98 11.88 -18.68
CA ASP A 374 -21.76 10.46 -18.37
C ASP A 374 -20.56 10.26 -17.46
N PHE A 375 -19.45 10.94 -17.78
CA PHE A 375 -18.27 10.95 -16.91
C PHE A 375 -18.60 11.48 -15.50
N LEU A 376 -19.32 12.59 -15.41
CA LEU A 376 -19.72 13.18 -14.11
C LEU A 376 -20.68 12.25 -13.36
N THR A 377 -21.62 11.58 -14.03
CA THR A 377 -22.51 10.58 -13.43
C THR A 377 -21.72 9.42 -12.83
N LEU A 378 -20.73 8.87 -13.54
CA LEU A 378 -19.83 7.84 -13.01
C LEU A 378 -19.08 8.34 -11.77
N HIS A 379 -18.55 9.56 -11.83
CA HIS A 379 -17.79 10.16 -10.73
C HIS A 379 -18.66 10.43 -9.50
N PHE A 380 -19.89 10.90 -9.71
CA PHE A 380 -20.88 11.12 -8.66
C PHE A 380 -21.25 9.80 -8.00
N MET A 381 -21.48 8.75 -8.77
CA MET A 381 -21.75 7.41 -8.25
C MET A 381 -20.62 6.92 -7.34
N GLY A 382 -19.36 7.10 -7.73
CA GLY A 382 -18.19 6.78 -6.90
C GLY A 382 -18.09 7.63 -5.62
N HIS A 383 -18.34 8.94 -5.73
CA HIS A 383 -18.38 9.87 -4.60
C HIS A 383 -19.44 9.47 -3.58
N LEU A 384 -20.68 9.22 -4.02
CA LEU A 384 -21.77 8.77 -3.17
C LEU A 384 -21.43 7.45 -2.46
N SER A 385 -20.80 6.50 -3.17
CA SER A 385 -20.32 5.26 -2.55
C SER A 385 -19.36 5.51 -1.39
N SER A 386 -18.51 6.53 -1.45
CA SER A 386 -17.58 6.87 -0.37
C SER A 386 -18.28 7.49 0.85
N LEU A 387 -19.39 8.20 0.63
CA LEU A 387 -20.19 8.83 1.69
C LEU A 387 -21.04 7.82 2.47
N LEU A 388 -21.38 6.67 1.88
CA LEU A 388 -22.30 5.69 2.49
C LEU A 388 -21.85 5.22 3.88
N TYR A 389 -20.54 5.01 4.11
CA TYR A 389 -20.05 4.56 5.42
C TYR A 389 -20.32 5.58 6.53
N ARG A 390 -20.25 6.88 6.21
CA ARG A 390 -20.53 7.97 7.15
C ARG A 390 -22.02 8.19 7.34
N ALA A 391 -22.78 8.13 6.24
CA ALA A 391 -24.22 8.32 6.25
C ALA A 391 -24.99 7.13 6.88
N TYR A 392 -24.48 5.92 6.71
CA TYR A 392 -25.12 4.66 7.14
C TYR A 392 -24.08 3.70 7.74
N PRO A 393 -23.58 3.96 8.96
CA PRO A 393 -22.54 3.15 9.59
C PRO A 393 -23.01 1.71 9.85
N PHE A 394 -22.17 0.72 9.51
CA PHE A 394 -22.50 -0.71 9.54
C PHE A 394 -22.29 -1.41 10.90
N SER A 395 -21.78 -0.71 11.93
CA SER A 395 -21.37 -1.35 13.19
C SER A 395 -22.12 -0.85 14.43
N HIS A 396 -22.17 -1.72 15.44
CA HIS A 396 -22.71 -1.54 16.79
C HIS A 396 -21.84 -0.60 17.66
N TRP A 397 -20.69 -0.15 17.16
CA TRP A 397 -19.84 0.82 17.83
C TRP A 397 -20.30 2.23 17.47
N SER A 398 -21.29 2.73 18.23
CA SER A 398 -21.75 4.11 18.48
C SER A 398 -21.36 5.28 17.55
N GLN A 399 -21.14 5.08 16.25
CA GLN A 399 -21.00 6.19 15.30
C GLN A 399 -22.38 6.73 14.95
N GLN A 400 -22.65 7.97 15.32
CA GLN A 400 -23.85 8.67 14.87
C GLN A 400 -23.81 8.85 13.36
N ALA A 401 -24.94 8.62 12.70
CA ALA A 401 -25.05 8.83 11.26
C ALA A 401 -24.77 10.30 10.90
N ASP A 402 -23.95 10.51 9.87
CA ASP A 402 -23.64 11.83 9.35
C ASP A 402 -24.82 12.36 8.51
N LEU A 403 -25.65 13.22 9.11
CA LEU A 403 -26.81 13.81 8.45
C LEU A 403 -26.43 14.72 7.26
N LYS A 404 -25.24 15.33 7.29
CA LYS A 404 -24.76 16.15 6.16
C LYS A 404 -24.46 15.26 4.96
N ALA A 405 -23.80 14.12 5.20
CA ALA A 405 -23.53 13.14 4.15
C ALA A 405 -24.82 12.57 3.55
N ARG A 406 -25.86 12.32 4.35
CA ARG A 406 -27.18 11.88 3.85
C ARG A 406 -27.83 12.89 2.92
N ARG A 407 -27.88 14.16 3.34
CA ARG A 407 -28.44 15.25 2.51
C ARG A 407 -27.68 15.38 1.19
N GLU A 408 -26.36 15.28 1.22
CA GLU A 408 -25.53 15.31 0.00
C GLU A 408 -25.84 14.12 -0.92
N ILE A 409 -26.03 12.91 -0.38
CA ILE A 409 -26.46 11.73 -1.17
C ILE A 409 -27.82 11.95 -1.82
N GLU A 410 -28.79 12.50 -1.09
CA GLU A 410 -30.14 12.79 -1.59
C GLU A 410 -30.12 13.84 -2.70
N GLU A 411 -29.45 14.98 -2.46
CA GLU A 411 -29.37 16.10 -3.42
C GLU A 411 -28.67 15.69 -4.72
N VAL A 412 -27.48 15.12 -4.60
CA VAL A 412 -26.68 14.67 -5.76
C VAL A 412 -27.40 13.53 -6.48
N GLY A 413 -28.03 12.63 -5.74
CA GLY A 413 -28.87 11.57 -6.28
C GLY A 413 -29.98 12.11 -7.16
N GLN A 414 -30.77 13.05 -6.65
CA GLN A 414 -31.90 13.66 -7.36
C GLN A 414 -31.47 14.33 -8.67
N ILE A 415 -30.35 15.07 -8.65
CA ILE A 415 -29.81 15.74 -9.86
C ILE A 415 -29.54 14.72 -10.95
N VAL A 416 -28.82 13.64 -10.62
CA VAL A 416 -28.42 12.64 -11.61
C VAL A 416 -29.61 11.79 -12.06
N THR A 417 -30.50 11.38 -11.15
CA THR A 417 -31.67 10.58 -11.55
C THR A 417 -32.63 11.39 -12.41
N ALA A 418 -32.76 12.70 -12.20
CA ALA A 418 -33.55 13.57 -13.07
C ALA A 418 -32.99 13.62 -14.50
N ARG A 419 -31.66 13.67 -14.66
CA ARG A 419 -31.01 13.54 -15.98
C ARG A 419 -31.36 12.19 -16.62
N LEU A 420 -31.24 11.10 -15.88
CA LEU A 420 -31.51 9.76 -16.41
C LEU A 420 -32.99 9.58 -16.81
N ASP A 421 -33.92 10.11 -16.02
CA ASP A 421 -35.36 10.16 -16.35
C ASP A 421 -35.62 10.96 -17.64
N ARG A 422 -34.95 12.10 -17.81
CA ARG A 422 -35.00 12.90 -19.04
C ARG A 422 -34.51 12.09 -20.24
N LEU A 423 -33.32 11.49 -20.15
CA LEU A 423 -32.76 10.65 -21.23
C LEU A 423 -33.72 9.52 -21.61
N TYR A 424 -34.34 8.86 -20.62
CA TYR A 424 -35.29 7.79 -20.88
C TYR A 424 -36.56 8.29 -21.59
N THR A 425 -37.08 9.44 -21.14
CA THR A 425 -38.26 10.09 -21.72
C THR A 425 -38.01 10.51 -23.17
N GLU A 426 -36.81 11.02 -23.47
CA GLU A 426 -36.38 11.41 -24.82
C GLU A 426 -36.18 10.18 -25.71
N SER A 427 -35.49 9.15 -25.21
CA SER A 427 -35.26 7.89 -25.91
C SER A 427 -34.84 6.78 -24.94
N PRO A 428 -35.65 5.71 -24.77
CA PRO A 428 -35.25 4.54 -23.99
C PRO A 428 -33.94 3.92 -24.46
N GLU A 429 -33.69 3.88 -25.78
CA GLU A 429 -32.44 3.40 -26.36
C GLU A 429 -31.27 4.33 -26.03
N GLY A 430 -31.50 5.65 -26.10
CA GLY A 430 -30.54 6.67 -25.71
C GLY A 430 -30.11 6.51 -24.25
N TYR A 431 -31.08 6.40 -23.33
CA TYR A 431 -30.83 6.13 -21.92
C TYR A 431 -29.96 4.88 -21.71
N VAL A 432 -30.34 3.75 -22.32
CA VAL A 432 -29.63 2.48 -22.14
C VAL A 432 -28.20 2.56 -22.68
N ARG A 433 -27.97 3.27 -23.79
CA ARG A 433 -26.62 3.51 -24.32
C ARG A 433 -25.76 4.29 -23.31
N HIS A 434 -26.28 5.38 -22.75
CA HIS A 434 -25.57 6.16 -21.73
C HIS A 434 -25.35 5.37 -20.44
N ALA A 435 -26.37 4.66 -19.96
CA ALA A 435 -26.29 3.81 -18.78
C ALA A 435 -25.28 2.66 -18.95
N GLY A 436 -25.28 2.01 -20.12
CA GLY A 436 -24.31 0.99 -20.51
C GLY A 436 -22.89 1.53 -20.45
N TYR A 437 -22.66 2.69 -21.07
CA TYR A 437 -21.34 3.33 -21.08
C TYR A 437 -20.87 3.65 -19.65
N ILE A 438 -21.71 4.31 -18.85
CA ILE A 438 -21.40 4.66 -17.44
C ILE A 438 -21.02 3.41 -16.63
N LEU A 439 -21.83 2.35 -16.69
CA LEU A 439 -21.60 1.12 -15.93
C LEU A 439 -20.40 0.33 -16.47
N GLY A 440 -20.16 0.36 -17.77
CA GLY A 440 -19.01 -0.26 -18.44
C GLY A 440 -17.67 0.33 -17.99
N GLN A 441 -17.64 1.63 -17.71
CA GLN A 441 -16.45 2.35 -17.21
C GLN A 441 -16.14 2.09 -15.72
N VAL A 442 -17.03 1.40 -14.98
CA VAL A 442 -16.77 1.07 -13.57
C VAL A 442 -15.63 0.05 -13.48
N GLY A 443 -14.49 0.47 -12.92
CA GLY A 443 -13.35 -0.42 -12.70
C GLY A 443 -13.65 -1.61 -11.78
N ALA A 444 -12.80 -2.65 -11.83
CA ALA A 444 -12.99 -3.92 -11.10
C ALA A 444 -13.23 -3.75 -9.57
N TYR A 445 -12.68 -2.68 -8.98
CA TYR A 445 -12.81 -2.33 -7.57
C TYR A 445 -13.58 -1.03 -7.32
N GLY A 446 -14.20 -0.44 -8.36
CA GLY A 446 -14.94 0.82 -8.25
C GLY A 446 -16.14 0.74 -7.30
N ILE A 447 -16.72 -0.45 -7.14
CA ILE A 447 -17.82 -0.72 -6.21
C ILE A 447 -17.29 -1.58 -5.05
N TRP A 448 -16.77 -0.92 -4.02
CA TRP A 448 -16.18 -1.60 -2.85
C TRP A 448 -17.24 -2.06 -1.82
N ASN A 449 -18.42 -1.42 -1.80
CA ASN A 449 -19.56 -1.79 -0.95
C ASN A 449 -20.83 -2.03 -1.78
N PRO A 450 -20.96 -3.18 -2.46
CA PRO A 450 -22.09 -3.46 -3.34
C PRO A 450 -23.44 -3.48 -2.60
N LYS A 451 -23.47 -3.92 -1.34
CA LYS A 451 -24.69 -3.96 -0.53
C LYS A 451 -25.16 -2.54 -0.22
N GLY A 452 -24.27 -1.71 0.35
CA GLY A 452 -24.58 -0.31 0.64
C GLY A 452 -25.00 0.46 -0.61
N ASN A 453 -24.32 0.25 -1.75
CA ASN A 453 -24.70 0.94 -2.99
C ASN A 453 -26.12 0.55 -3.46
N ARG A 454 -26.51 -0.72 -3.36
CA ARG A 454 -27.88 -1.18 -3.71
C ARG A 454 -28.96 -0.69 -2.74
N GLU A 455 -28.60 -0.32 -1.53
CA GLU A 455 -29.55 0.11 -0.50
C GLU A 455 -29.64 1.63 -0.39
N HIS A 456 -28.55 2.35 -0.67
CA HIS A 456 -28.40 3.75 -0.30
C HIS A 456 -27.76 4.66 -1.36
N ASN A 457 -27.24 4.14 -2.48
CA ASN A 457 -26.72 5.00 -3.55
C ASN A 457 -27.79 5.17 -4.65
N PRO A 458 -28.53 6.29 -4.69
CA PRO A 458 -29.66 6.47 -5.60
C PRO A 458 -29.27 6.34 -7.08
N ILE A 459 -28.08 6.79 -7.47
CA ILE A 459 -27.58 6.66 -8.85
C ILE A 459 -27.39 5.19 -9.20
N PHE A 460 -26.70 4.44 -8.32
CA PHE A 460 -26.46 3.02 -8.53
C PHE A 460 -27.76 2.22 -8.51
N ILE A 461 -28.70 2.54 -7.61
CA ILE A 461 -30.02 1.91 -7.55
C ILE A 461 -30.75 2.16 -8.86
N TYR A 462 -30.81 3.41 -9.31
CA TYR A 462 -31.51 3.78 -10.54
C TYR A 462 -31.00 2.97 -11.73
N LEU A 463 -29.67 3.03 -11.99
CA LEU A 463 -29.05 2.33 -13.12
C LEU A 463 -29.20 0.80 -13.06
N MET A 464 -29.37 0.22 -11.87
CA MET A 464 -29.46 -1.24 -11.69
C MET A 464 -30.90 -1.77 -11.70
N THR A 465 -31.91 -0.94 -11.40
CA THR A 465 -33.29 -1.42 -11.18
C THR A 465 -34.33 -0.77 -12.08
N GLN A 466 -34.05 0.39 -12.65
CA GLN A 466 -35.02 1.12 -13.47
C GLN A 466 -34.93 0.69 -14.95
N HIS A 467 -36.10 0.64 -15.59
CA HIS A 467 -36.30 0.36 -17.01
C HIS A 467 -35.64 -0.95 -17.52
N PRO A 468 -35.77 -2.10 -16.81
CA PRO A 468 -35.13 -3.37 -17.20
C PRO A 468 -35.49 -3.84 -18.62
N GLU A 469 -36.69 -3.53 -19.09
CA GLU A 469 -37.17 -3.82 -20.44
C GLU A 469 -36.34 -3.12 -21.52
N ALA A 470 -35.92 -1.87 -21.30
CA ALA A 470 -35.17 -1.10 -22.28
C ALA A 470 -33.81 -1.74 -22.58
N TRP A 471 -33.16 -2.35 -21.57
CA TRP A 471 -31.87 -3.03 -21.72
C TRP A 471 -31.92 -4.19 -22.71
N GLN A 472 -33.03 -4.94 -22.78
CA GLN A 472 -33.15 -6.10 -23.66
C GLN A 472 -33.11 -5.70 -25.15
N HIS A 473 -33.47 -4.45 -25.45
CA HIS A 473 -33.52 -3.92 -26.80
C HIS A 473 -32.18 -3.33 -27.28
N SER A 474 -31.16 -3.18 -26.41
CA SER A 474 -29.86 -2.62 -26.77
C SER A 474 -28.74 -3.68 -26.76
N PRO A 475 -28.36 -4.25 -27.93
CA PRO A 475 -27.21 -5.17 -28.03
C PRO A 475 -25.93 -4.61 -27.43
N ALA A 476 -25.58 -3.37 -27.81
CA ALA A 476 -24.33 -2.73 -27.44
C ALA A 476 -24.21 -2.54 -25.93
N ALA A 477 -25.28 -2.06 -25.28
CA ALA A 477 -25.26 -1.85 -23.83
C ALA A 477 -25.13 -3.18 -23.05
N ILE A 478 -25.81 -4.25 -23.48
CA ILE A 478 -25.64 -5.57 -22.86
C ILE A 478 -24.20 -6.07 -23.02
N GLN A 479 -23.59 -5.87 -24.18
CA GLN A 479 -22.19 -6.22 -24.42
C GLN A 479 -21.27 -5.44 -23.48
N GLU A 480 -21.45 -4.12 -23.35
CA GLU A 480 -20.68 -3.29 -22.42
C GLU A 480 -20.79 -3.77 -20.96
N LEU A 481 -21.99 -4.14 -20.51
CA LEU A 481 -22.17 -4.69 -19.16
C LEU A 481 -21.49 -6.05 -18.97
N MET A 482 -21.55 -6.92 -19.99
CA MET A 482 -20.93 -8.25 -19.97
C MET A 482 -19.40 -8.18 -20.01
N GLU A 483 -18.85 -7.22 -20.75
CA GLU A 483 -17.41 -6.97 -20.88
C GLU A 483 -16.84 -6.12 -19.73
N SER A 484 -17.69 -5.49 -18.92
CA SER A 484 -17.28 -4.69 -17.77
C SER A 484 -16.28 -5.45 -16.88
N PRO A 485 -15.19 -4.80 -16.42
CA PRO A 485 -14.24 -5.43 -15.52
C PRO A 485 -14.82 -5.64 -14.10
N ASN A 486 -15.99 -5.07 -13.81
CA ASN A 486 -16.64 -5.17 -12.52
C ASN A 486 -17.66 -6.32 -12.45
N ILE A 487 -17.44 -7.26 -11.54
CA ILE A 487 -18.27 -8.46 -11.38
C ILE A 487 -19.73 -8.17 -11.00
N TYR A 488 -20.02 -7.04 -10.36
CA TYR A 488 -21.38 -6.65 -9.99
C TYR A 488 -22.17 -6.13 -11.19
N ILE A 489 -21.49 -5.48 -12.14
CA ILE A 489 -22.06 -5.01 -13.40
C ILE A 489 -22.29 -6.19 -14.35
N GLN A 490 -21.31 -7.09 -14.49
CA GLN A 490 -21.53 -8.36 -15.21
C GLN A 490 -22.72 -9.14 -14.66
N ARG A 491 -22.89 -9.13 -13.33
CA ARG A 491 -24.04 -9.78 -12.69
C ARG A 491 -25.37 -9.10 -13.04
N LEU A 492 -25.41 -7.77 -13.21
CA LEU A 492 -26.61 -7.09 -13.71
C LEU A 492 -26.97 -7.61 -15.11
N ALA A 493 -26.00 -7.69 -16.02
CA ALA A 493 -26.25 -8.23 -17.36
C ALA A 493 -26.81 -9.65 -17.31
N LEU A 494 -26.22 -10.52 -16.48
CA LEU A 494 -26.73 -11.88 -16.28
C LEU A 494 -28.13 -11.90 -15.64
N ASP A 495 -28.46 -10.94 -14.77
CA ASP A 495 -29.79 -10.82 -14.18
C ASP A 495 -30.83 -10.36 -15.22
N ILE A 496 -30.47 -9.48 -16.16
CA ILE A 496 -31.31 -9.05 -17.29
C ILE A 496 -31.51 -10.19 -18.30
N LEU A 497 -30.41 -10.85 -18.71
CA LEU A 497 -30.45 -11.96 -19.67
C LEU A 497 -31.18 -13.18 -19.12
N GLY A 498 -31.07 -13.44 -17.82
CA GLY A 498 -31.76 -14.54 -17.13
C GLY A 498 -33.28 -14.38 -17.04
N GLN A 499 -33.86 -13.25 -17.45
CA GLN A 499 -35.32 -13.09 -17.54
C GLN A 499 -35.94 -13.96 -18.63
N GLY A 500 -35.13 -14.43 -19.60
CA GLY A 500 -35.55 -15.44 -20.55
C GLY A 500 -36.60 -14.97 -21.57
N SER A 501 -36.54 -13.72 -22.03
CA SER A 501 -37.32 -13.27 -23.19
C SER A 501 -36.66 -13.69 -24.51
N ALA A 502 -37.41 -13.63 -25.63
CA ALA A 502 -36.84 -13.88 -26.95
C ALA A 502 -35.70 -12.90 -27.30
N ALA A 503 -35.85 -11.63 -26.90
CA ALA A 503 -34.79 -10.64 -27.01
C ALA A 503 -33.56 -11.04 -26.18
N SER A 504 -33.75 -11.43 -24.91
CA SER A 504 -32.63 -11.92 -24.06
C SER A 504 -31.92 -13.12 -24.69
N ALA A 505 -32.65 -14.08 -25.28
CA ALA A 505 -32.05 -15.24 -25.96
C ALA A 505 -31.16 -14.81 -27.13
N GLN A 506 -31.60 -13.85 -27.94
CA GLN A 506 -30.78 -13.27 -29.00
C GLN A 506 -29.51 -12.59 -28.44
N ARG A 507 -29.64 -11.81 -27.36
CA ARG A 507 -28.49 -11.16 -26.71
C ARG A 507 -27.50 -12.17 -26.11
N VAL A 508 -27.98 -13.30 -25.57
CA VAL A 508 -27.12 -14.42 -25.14
C VAL A 508 -26.33 -14.97 -26.33
N ALA A 509 -26.98 -15.19 -27.47
CA ALA A 509 -26.33 -15.70 -28.68
C ALA A 509 -25.19 -14.78 -29.17
N GLU A 510 -25.41 -13.47 -29.14
CA GLU A 510 -24.41 -12.47 -29.53
C GLU A 510 -23.20 -12.41 -28.58
N ASN A 511 -23.37 -12.83 -27.32
CA ASN A 511 -22.36 -12.72 -26.26
C ASN A 511 -21.72 -14.07 -25.87
N LEU A 512 -21.89 -15.13 -26.66
CA LEU A 512 -21.40 -16.48 -26.34
C LEU A 512 -19.89 -16.54 -26.03
N THR A 513 -19.07 -15.71 -26.69
CA THR A 513 -17.62 -15.61 -26.40
C THR A 513 -17.34 -15.11 -24.97
N VAL A 514 -18.14 -14.17 -24.47
CA VAL A 514 -18.02 -13.68 -23.08
C VAL A 514 -18.50 -14.76 -22.10
N PHE A 515 -19.61 -15.45 -22.40
CA PHE A 515 -20.08 -16.60 -21.60
C PHE A 515 -19.02 -17.71 -21.50
N ARG A 516 -18.39 -18.07 -22.63
CA ARG A 516 -17.28 -19.03 -22.67
C ARG A 516 -16.15 -18.60 -21.74
N THR A 517 -15.72 -17.34 -21.85
CA THR A 517 -14.66 -16.76 -21.01
C THR A 517 -15.03 -16.80 -19.52
N LEU A 518 -16.27 -16.45 -19.16
CA LEU A 518 -16.77 -16.49 -17.78
C LEU A 518 -16.79 -17.90 -17.20
N LEU A 519 -17.14 -18.90 -18.00
CA LEU A 519 -17.22 -20.31 -17.59
C LEU A 519 -15.83 -20.95 -17.45
N LEU A 520 -14.88 -20.64 -18.34
CA LEU A 520 -13.52 -21.17 -18.28
C LEU A 520 -12.71 -20.56 -17.13
N ASN A 521 -12.81 -19.25 -16.92
CA ASN A 521 -12.04 -18.51 -15.93
C ASN A 521 -12.34 -18.87 -14.46
N LYS A 522 -11.52 -18.38 -13.53
CA LYS A 522 -11.69 -18.53 -12.06
C LYS A 522 -12.78 -17.61 -11.47
N THR A 523 -13.84 -17.36 -12.23
CA THR A 523 -15.00 -16.56 -11.79
C THR A 523 -15.72 -17.20 -10.60
N ARG A 524 -16.35 -16.38 -9.74
CA ARG A 524 -17.09 -16.85 -8.56
C ARG A 524 -18.22 -17.82 -8.94
N ARG A 525 -18.45 -18.83 -8.10
CA ARG A 525 -19.48 -19.88 -8.30
C ARG A 525 -20.87 -19.31 -8.63
N ASN A 526 -21.29 -18.25 -7.94
CA ASN A 526 -22.62 -17.67 -8.14
C ASN A 526 -22.77 -16.98 -9.51
N SER A 527 -21.72 -16.34 -10.03
CA SER A 527 -21.75 -15.76 -11.37
C SER A 527 -21.84 -16.85 -12.44
N LYS A 528 -21.10 -17.95 -12.27
CA LYS A 528 -21.21 -19.12 -13.18
C LYS A 528 -22.60 -19.73 -13.19
N LYS A 529 -23.22 -19.88 -12.02
CA LYS A 529 -24.62 -20.37 -11.93
C LYS A 529 -25.59 -19.47 -12.69
N LYS A 530 -25.43 -18.15 -12.59
CA LYS A 530 -26.26 -17.20 -13.34
C LYS A 530 -25.99 -17.25 -14.83
N ALA A 531 -24.73 -17.37 -15.24
CA ALA A 531 -24.36 -17.53 -16.63
C ALA A 531 -24.98 -18.78 -17.25
N LEU A 532 -24.90 -19.93 -16.56
CA LEU A 532 -25.55 -21.17 -16.99
C LEU A 532 -27.07 -21.03 -17.07
N HIS A 533 -27.69 -20.37 -16.09
CA HIS A 533 -29.13 -20.10 -16.15
C HIS A 533 -29.52 -19.29 -17.38
N CYS A 534 -28.76 -18.25 -17.76
CA CYS A 534 -29.00 -17.49 -18.99
C CYS A 534 -28.93 -18.37 -20.24
N LEU A 535 -27.93 -19.27 -20.31
CA LEU A 535 -27.81 -20.23 -21.42
C LEU A 535 -28.99 -21.21 -21.46
N GLU A 536 -29.44 -21.71 -20.31
CA GLU A 536 -30.63 -22.57 -20.18
C GLU A 536 -31.91 -21.86 -20.66
N GLU A 537 -32.13 -20.62 -20.23
CA GLU A 537 -33.27 -19.81 -20.67
C GLU A 537 -33.22 -19.49 -22.17
N ALA A 538 -32.03 -19.17 -22.70
CA ALA A 538 -31.86 -18.86 -24.12
C ALA A 538 -32.25 -20.05 -25.02
N VAL A 539 -31.83 -21.28 -24.69
CA VAL A 539 -32.24 -22.49 -25.42
C VAL A 539 -33.74 -22.76 -25.26
N ARG A 540 -34.35 -22.38 -24.13
CA ARG A 540 -35.80 -22.51 -23.95
C ARG A 540 -36.60 -21.61 -24.87
N GLN A 541 -36.13 -20.39 -25.09
CA GLN A 541 -36.79 -19.47 -26.00
C GLN A 541 -36.45 -19.74 -27.48
N CYS A 542 -35.24 -20.22 -27.76
CA CYS A 542 -34.76 -20.53 -29.09
C CYS A 542 -33.99 -21.87 -29.08
N PRO A 543 -34.69 -23.00 -29.33
CA PRO A 543 -34.08 -24.33 -29.30
C PRO A 543 -32.86 -24.49 -30.21
N ASP A 544 -32.83 -23.79 -31.35
CA ASP A 544 -31.72 -23.82 -32.32
C ASP A 544 -30.38 -23.37 -31.69
N LEU A 545 -30.40 -22.50 -30.67
CA LEU A 545 -29.19 -22.11 -29.94
C LEU A 545 -28.54 -23.28 -29.21
N GLY A 546 -29.28 -24.37 -28.99
CA GLY A 546 -28.78 -25.60 -28.38
C GLY A 546 -27.57 -26.19 -29.13
N GLU A 547 -27.54 -26.08 -30.46
CA GLU A 547 -26.45 -26.60 -31.28
C GLU A 547 -25.12 -25.88 -31.01
N VAL A 548 -25.17 -24.60 -30.65
CA VAL A 548 -23.98 -23.78 -30.38
C VAL A 548 -23.62 -23.76 -28.89
N ILE A 549 -24.61 -23.81 -28.00
CA ILE A 549 -24.41 -23.75 -26.54
C ILE A 549 -23.90 -25.07 -25.97
N LEU A 550 -24.36 -26.23 -26.47
CA LEU A 550 -23.91 -27.52 -25.94
C LEU A 550 -22.38 -27.74 -26.09
N PRO A 551 -21.74 -27.51 -27.26
CA PRO A 551 -20.29 -27.64 -27.40
C PRO A 551 -19.50 -26.74 -26.45
N LEU A 552 -20.00 -25.52 -26.17
CA LEU A 552 -19.37 -24.60 -25.22
C LEU A 552 -19.35 -25.18 -23.80
N LEU A 553 -20.45 -25.81 -23.37
CA LEU A 553 -20.53 -26.46 -22.07
C LEU A 553 -19.65 -27.71 -21.99
N GLU A 554 -19.55 -28.50 -23.07
CA GLU A 554 -18.62 -29.63 -23.19
C GLU A 554 -17.18 -29.17 -23.00
N GLU A 555 -16.77 -28.13 -23.72
CA GLU A 555 -15.44 -27.54 -23.58
C GLU A 555 -15.16 -27.08 -22.13
N ALA A 556 -16.14 -26.42 -21.50
CA ALA A 556 -16.00 -25.93 -20.13
C ALA A 556 -15.84 -27.07 -19.09
N MET A 557 -16.36 -28.26 -19.38
CA MET A 557 -16.14 -29.47 -18.58
C MET A 557 -14.74 -30.04 -18.82
N ASP A 558 -14.28 -30.09 -20.07
CA ASP A 558 -13.00 -30.71 -20.49
C ASP A 558 -11.77 -29.88 -20.09
N PHE A 559 -11.86 -28.55 -20.15
CA PHE A 559 -10.73 -27.65 -19.86
C PHE A 559 -10.21 -27.75 -18.41
N ARG A 560 -10.92 -28.43 -17.50
CA ARG A 560 -10.56 -28.56 -16.09
C ARG A 560 -10.00 -29.92 -15.68
N SER A 561 -9.35 -30.63 -16.60
CA SER A 561 -8.71 -31.96 -16.46
C SER A 561 -7.78 -32.24 -15.25
N LYS A 562 -7.65 -31.34 -14.25
CA LYS A 562 -6.94 -31.57 -12.97
C LYS A 562 -7.67 -31.13 -11.69
N ARG A 563 -8.92 -30.63 -11.75
CA ARG A 563 -9.74 -30.29 -10.57
C ARG A 563 -11.19 -30.71 -10.82
N ALA A 564 -11.90 -31.12 -9.77
CA ALA A 564 -13.30 -31.57 -9.84
C ALA A 564 -14.14 -30.71 -10.80
N ILE A 565 -14.74 -31.37 -11.79
CA ILE A 565 -15.67 -30.75 -12.74
C ILE A 565 -16.75 -30.06 -11.90
N PRO A 566 -17.03 -28.76 -12.11
CA PRO A 566 -18.04 -28.10 -11.31
C PRO A 566 -19.42 -28.70 -11.63
N GLU A 567 -20.00 -29.43 -10.67
CA GLU A 567 -21.30 -30.11 -10.74
C GLU A 567 -22.40 -29.31 -11.47
N HIS A 568 -22.43 -28.00 -11.27
CA HIS A 568 -23.39 -27.10 -11.90
C HIS A 568 -23.31 -27.07 -13.43
N ILE A 569 -22.11 -27.15 -14.03
CA ILE A 569 -21.95 -27.17 -15.50
C ILE A 569 -22.51 -28.48 -16.06
N MET A 570 -22.21 -29.62 -15.41
CA MET A 570 -22.75 -30.92 -15.81
C MET A 570 -24.27 -30.97 -15.70
N VAL A 571 -24.83 -30.42 -14.62
CA VAL A 571 -26.29 -30.35 -14.42
C VAL A 571 -26.95 -29.55 -15.54
N SER A 572 -26.39 -28.39 -15.89
CA SER A 572 -26.91 -27.57 -16.99
C SER A 572 -26.81 -28.26 -18.35
N PHE A 573 -25.68 -28.91 -18.64
CA PHE A 573 -25.50 -29.71 -19.85
C PHE A 573 -26.58 -30.80 -19.99
N VAL A 574 -26.81 -31.57 -18.92
CA VAL A 574 -27.83 -32.64 -18.91
C VAL A 574 -29.24 -32.08 -19.09
N ARG A 575 -29.56 -30.94 -18.46
CA ARG A 575 -30.86 -30.27 -18.61
C ARG A 575 -31.11 -29.85 -20.05
N LEU A 576 -30.15 -29.15 -20.66
CA LEU A 576 -30.24 -28.69 -22.04
C LEU A 576 -30.41 -29.86 -23.02
N ARG A 577 -29.62 -30.93 -22.87
CA ARG A 577 -29.72 -32.12 -23.73
C ARG A 577 -31.08 -32.82 -23.61
N ARG A 578 -31.66 -32.88 -22.41
CA ARG A 578 -33.02 -33.43 -22.20
C ARG A 578 -34.08 -32.56 -22.85
N GLN A 579 -33.93 -31.25 -22.73
CA GLN A 579 -34.87 -30.29 -23.29
C GLN A 579 -34.90 -30.33 -24.82
N LEU A 580 -33.73 -30.35 -25.48
CA LEU A 580 -33.65 -30.43 -26.95
C LEU A 580 -34.28 -31.73 -27.49
N ARG A 581 -34.09 -32.85 -26.79
CA ARG A 581 -34.75 -34.13 -27.13
C ARG A 581 -36.27 -34.13 -26.98
N ALA A 582 -36.82 -33.21 -26.19
CA ALA A 582 -38.27 -33.10 -26.00
C ALA A 582 -38.91 -32.19 -27.06
N THR A 583 -38.11 -31.34 -27.72
CA THR A 583 -38.55 -30.42 -28.77
C THR A 583 -38.28 -30.94 -30.19
N SER A 584 -37.35 -31.88 -30.35
CA SER A 584 -37.14 -32.69 -31.57
C SER A 584 -38.14 -33.83 -31.63
#